data_AF-X1V7N0-F1
#
_entry.id   AF-X1V7N0-F1
#
_cell.length_a   1.000
_cell.length_b   1.000
_cell.length_c   1.000
_cell.angle_alpha   90.00
_cell.angle_beta   90.00
_cell.angle_gamma   90.00
#
_symmetry.space_group_name_H-M   'P 1'
#
loop_
_entity.id
_entity.type
_entity.pdbx_description
1 polymer ?
#
loop_
_entity_poly.entity_id
_entity_poly.type
_entity_poly.pdbx_seq_one_letter_code
_entity_poly.pdbx_strand_id
1 'polypeptide(L)'
;YDGYYGIKSQARLPEMMTGDRWWEYHQDAYIATSKWNPDGTLDMASFISGLSGNGTNDLLFERAANHEYYDWYDLVLKDGTQQNHHLSISGRSKEGISYVFGVGYQAEEGLIDKESIDKYSVKGNINHQISAKWQAGANVNFSLTQQEMGSSIAMQEAFRLNPLLSPYDEEGNLYPQPGKFINSEGKQVTNKTSTYNPLLEIANSSDERRNYSILGNFYLEFKPIQNLALKSTLAYGAFNNRTGSLLGSSNQYRTE
;
A
#
# COMPACT_ATOMS: atom_id res chain seq x y z
N TYR A 1 16.00 9.12 -25.07
CA TYR A 1 15.15 9.34 -23.89
C TYR A 1 13.90 8.50 -24.10
N ASP A 2 13.51 7.76 -23.08
CA ASP A 2 12.33 6.90 -23.06
C ASP A 2 11.60 7.14 -21.73
N GLY A 3 10.27 7.19 -21.76
CA GLY A 3 9.52 7.35 -20.52
C GLY A 3 8.02 7.23 -20.72
N TYR A 4 7.33 6.99 -19.61
CA TYR A 4 5.88 6.89 -19.57
C TYR A 4 5.33 7.45 -18.27
N TYR A 5 4.04 7.76 -18.29
CA TYR A 5 3.22 8.08 -17.13
C TYR A 5 1.93 7.28 -17.23
N GLY A 6 1.42 6.78 -16.10
CA GLY A 6 0.18 6.03 -16.04
C GLY A 6 -0.52 6.23 -14.70
N ILE A 7 -1.85 6.09 -14.75
CA ILE A 7 -2.70 6.05 -13.56
C ILE A 7 -2.98 4.58 -13.26
N LYS A 8 -2.94 4.21 -11.99
CA LYS A 8 -3.26 2.88 -11.49
C LYS A 8 -4.52 2.99 -10.64
N SER A 9 -5.56 2.27 -11.01
CA SER A 9 -6.75 2.13 -10.18
C SER A 9 -6.82 0.72 -9.59
N GLN A 10 -7.64 0.58 -8.55
CA GLN A 10 -7.94 -0.71 -7.95
C GLN A 10 -8.43 -1.73 -8.99
N ALA A 11 -7.92 -2.96 -8.90
CA ALA A 11 -8.29 -4.04 -9.80
C ALA A 11 -8.68 -5.28 -9.00
N ARG A 12 -9.76 -5.95 -9.42
CA ARG A 12 -10.22 -7.24 -8.89
C ARG A 12 -10.60 -7.22 -7.41
N LEU A 13 -11.07 -6.09 -6.88
CA LEU A 13 -11.77 -6.12 -5.61
C LEU A 13 -13.10 -6.88 -5.79
N PRO A 14 -13.48 -7.74 -4.82
CA PRO A 14 -14.81 -8.32 -4.79
C PRO A 14 -15.86 -7.21 -4.79
N GLU A 15 -16.97 -7.44 -5.49
CA GLU A 15 -18.14 -6.56 -5.35
C GLU A 15 -18.69 -6.72 -3.94
N MET A 16 -18.63 -5.63 -3.17
CA MET A 16 -19.09 -5.62 -1.79
C MET A 16 -20.60 -5.40 -1.75
N MET A 17 -21.25 -5.88 -0.68
CA MET A 17 -22.68 -5.63 -0.48
C MET A 17 -22.93 -4.11 -0.37
N THR A 18 -23.99 -3.63 -1.00
CA THR A 18 -24.49 -2.28 -0.76
C THR A 18 -24.89 -2.12 0.71
N GLY A 19 -24.96 -0.88 1.19
CA GLY A 19 -25.36 -0.59 2.57
C GLY A 19 -26.71 -1.19 2.95
N ASP A 20 -27.70 -1.08 2.06
CA ASP A 20 -29.02 -1.70 2.24
C ASP A 20 -28.93 -3.22 2.36
N ARG A 21 -28.20 -3.85 1.44
CA ARG A 21 -28.06 -5.32 1.43
C ARG A 21 -27.30 -5.82 2.64
N TRP A 22 -26.30 -5.06 3.09
CA TRP A 22 -25.59 -5.33 4.32
C TRP A 22 -26.52 -5.23 5.54
N TRP A 23 -27.42 -4.23 5.58
CA TRP A 23 -28.38 -4.06 6.66
C TRP A 23 -29.42 -5.19 6.72
N GLU A 24 -29.92 -5.64 5.58
CA GLU A 24 -30.77 -6.85 5.49
C GLU A 24 -30.03 -8.08 6.03
N TYR A 25 -28.80 -8.32 5.55
CA TYR A 25 -27.97 -9.41 6.05
C TYR A 25 -27.71 -9.33 7.56
N HIS A 26 -27.48 -8.12 8.07
CA HIS A 26 -27.29 -7.88 9.49
C HIS A 26 -28.55 -8.22 10.29
N GLN A 27 -29.73 -7.81 9.82
CA GLN A 27 -31.01 -8.17 10.41
C GLN A 27 -31.23 -9.69 10.42
N ASP A 28 -31.01 -10.37 9.31
CA ASP A 28 -31.16 -11.83 9.19
C ASP A 28 -30.30 -12.59 10.22
N ALA A 29 -29.09 -12.12 10.50
CA ALA A 29 -28.22 -12.70 11.52
C ALA A 29 -28.82 -12.63 12.94
N TYR A 30 -29.63 -11.60 13.24
CA TYR A 30 -30.32 -11.47 14.53
C TYR A 30 -31.66 -12.23 14.57
N ILE A 31 -32.29 -12.50 13.42
CA ILE A 31 -33.51 -13.34 13.38
C ILE A 31 -33.21 -14.73 13.98
N ALA A 32 -32.05 -15.30 13.65
CA ALA A 32 -31.64 -16.62 14.13
C ALA A 32 -31.42 -16.69 15.66
N THR A 33 -31.09 -15.56 16.30
CA THR A 33 -30.82 -15.48 17.75
C THR A 33 -31.97 -14.89 18.55
N SER A 34 -33.05 -14.49 17.87
CA SER A 34 -34.22 -13.87 18.48
C SER A 34 -35.17 -14.88 19.09
N LYS A 35 -36.01 -14.42 20.02
CA LYS A 35 -37.09 -15.23 20.59
C LYS A 35 -38.23 -15.40 19.58
N TRP A 36 -38.83 -16.59 19.63
CA TRP A 36 -39.98 -16.96 18.81
C TRP A 36 -41.16 -17.25 19.72
N ASN A 37 -42.32 -16.70 19.37
CA ASN A 37 -43.57 -16.94 20.07
C ASN A 37 -44.07 -18.37 19.81
N PRO A 38 -44.91 -18.93 20.71
CA PRO A 38 -45.49 -20.26 20.51
C PRO A 38 -46.33 -20.42 19.23
N ASP A 39 -46.83 -19.32 18.67
CA ASP A 39 -47.56 -19.29 17.40
C ASP A 39 -46.65 -19.27 16.16
N GLY A 40 -45.32 -19.36 16.35
CA GLY A 40 -44.32 -19.36 15.29
C GLY A 40 -43.97 -17.98 14.74
N THR A 41 -44.48 -16.89 15.33
CA THR A 41 -44.11 -15.53 14.96
C THR A 41 -42.84 -15.08 15.68
N LEU A 42 -42.08 -14.18 15.05
CA LEU A 42 -40.90 -13.56 15.65
C LEU A 42 -41.33 -12.56 16.75
N ASP A 43 -40.71 -12.64 17.93
CA ASP A 43 -40.87 -11.60 18.94
C ASP A 43 -40.07 -10.36 18.53
N MET A 44 -40.78 -9.39 17.93
CA MET A 44 -40.19 -8.15 17.43
C MET A 44 -39.49 -7.33 18.51
N ALA A 45 -39.95 -7.38 19.77
CA ALA A 45 -39.31 -6.65 20.85
C ALA A 45 -37.93 -7.26 21.18
N SER A 46 -37.85 -8.59 21.29
CA SER A 46 -36.58 -9.30 21.45
C SER A 46 -35.64 -9.08 20.27
N PHE A 47 -36.16 -9.09 19.04
CA PHE A 47 -35.39 -8.87 17.82
C PHE A 47 -34.76 -7.47 17.78
N ILE A 48 -35.58 -6.42 17.97
CA ILE A 48 -35.12 -5.02 17.98
C ILE A 48 -34.13 -4.80 19.13
N SER A 49 -34.39 -5.35 20.32
CA SER A 49 -33.48 -5.24 21.47
C SER A 49 -32.13 -5.89 21.19
N GLY A 50 -32.11 -7.05 20.53
CA GLY A 50 -30.88 -7.73 20.11
C GLY A 50 -30.09 -6.92 19.07
N LEU A 51 -30.78 -6.48 18.01
CA LEU A 51 -30.19 -5.73 16.90
C LEU A 51 -29.61 -4.38 17.34
N SER A 52 -30.32 -3.66 18.22
CA SER A 52 -29.88 -2.41 18.85
C SER A 52 -28.85 -2.58 19.96
N GLY A 53 -28.59 -3.80 20.43
CA GLY A 53 -27.75 -4.03 21.60
C GLY A 53 -28.30 -3.31 22.83
N ASN A 54 -29.61 -3.44 23.08
CA ASN A 54 -30.35 -2.80 24.16
C ASN A 54 -30.24 -1.25 24.12
N GLY A 55 -30.37 -0.65 22.94
CA GLY A 55 -30.37 0.81 22.77
C GLY A 55 -28.98 1.46 22.69
N THR A 56 -27.90 0.67 22.58
CA THR A 56 -26.53 1.19 22.44
C THR A 56 -26.11 1.39 20.98
N ASN A 57 -27.00 1.12 20.02
CA ASN A 57 -26.76 1.21 18.58
C ASN A 57 -27.91 1.92 17.83
N ASP A 58 -28.67 2.78 18.51
CA ASP A 58 -29.83 3.47 17.93
C ASP A 58 -29.46 4.25 16.66
N LEU A 59 -28.26 4.85 16.62
CA LEU A 59 -27.76 5.60 15.47
C LEU A 59 -27.65 4.74 14.20
N LEU A 60 -27.41 3.45 14.33
CA LEU A 60 -27.34 2.56 13.16
C LEU A 60 -28.70 2.37 12.50
N PHE A 61 -29.79 2.40 13.27
CA PHE A 61 -31.15 2.32 12.74
C PHE A 61 -31.53 3.61 12.01
N GLU A 62 -31.19 4.75 12.60
CA GLU A 62 -31.40 6.06 11.98
C GLU A 62 -30.68 6.13 10.63
N ARG A 63 -29.38 5.80 10.62
CA ARG A 63 -28.58 5.77 9.39
C ARG A 63 -29.11 4.78 8.35
N ALA A 64 -29.51 3.58 8.78
CA ALA A 64 -30.09 2.60 7.88
C ALA A 64 -31.42 3.09 7.28
N ALA A 65 -32.26 3.78 8.05
CA ALA A 65 -33.52 4.36 7.57
C ALA A 65 -33.30 5.53 6.61
N ASN A 66 -32.22 6.29 6.80
CA ASN A 66 -31.85 7.44 5.96
C ASN A 66 -30.97 7.04 4.75
N HIS A 67 -30.63 5.75 4.59
CA HIS A 67 -29.66 5.27 3.60
C HIS A 67 -28.27 5.93 3.71
N GLU A 68 -27.83 6.23 4.93
CA GLU A 68 -26.52 6.81 5.22
C GLU A 68 -25.46 5.71 5.40
N TYR A 69 -24.64 5.53 4.37
CA TYR A 69 -23.61 4.50 4.33
C TYR A 69 -22.24 5.06 3.98
N TYR A 70 -21.21 4.43 4.54
CA TYR A 70 -19.81 4.76 4.34
C TYR A 70 -19.09 3.57 3.72
N ASP A 71 -18.55 3.76 2.52
CA ASP A 71 -17.70 2.77 1.88
C ASP A 71 -16.27 2.90 2.41
N TRP A 72 -15.96 2.10 3.43
CA TRP A 72 -14.64 2.08 4.04
C TRP A 72 -13.52 1.68 3.08
N TYR A 73 -13.82 0.92 2.03
CA TYR A 73 -12.85 0.51 1.03
C TYR A 73 -12.49 1.68 0.13
N ASP A 74 -13.50 2.37 -0.38
CA ASP A 74 -13.34 3.56 -1.22
C ASP A 74 -12.71 4.72 -0.45
N LEU A 75 -12.96 4.83 0.86
CA LEU A 75 -12.32 5.84 1.71
C LEU A 75 -10.82 5.57 1.94
N VAL A 76 -10.41 4.30 2.01
CA VAL A 76 -9.00 3.92 2.24
C VAL A 76 -8.21 3.89 0.95
N LEU A 77 -8.87 3.55 -0.15
CA LEU A 77 -8.24 3.41 -1.46
C LEU A 77 -8.28 4.73 -2.22
N LYS A 78 -7.24 4.94 -3.02
CA LYS A 78 -7.14 6.02 -3.98
C LYS A 78 -6.57 5.50 -5.28
N ASP A 79 -6.69 6.32 -6.33
CA ASP A 79 -5.91 6.08 -7.53
C ASP A 79 -4.43 6.37 -7.27
N GLY A 80 -3.60 5.41 -7.69
CA GLY A 80 -2.15 5.52 -7.69
C GLY A 80 -1.64 6.06 -9.02
N THR A 81 -0.35 6.36 -9.05
CA THR A 81 0.33 6.84 -10.26
C THR A 81 1.63 6.08 -10.47
N GLN A 82 2.07 5.97 -11.71
CA GLN A 82 3.36 5.37 -12.04
C GLN A 82 4.03 6.17 -13.14
N GLN A 83 5.33 6.41 -12.99
CA GLN A 83 6.13 7.07 -14.00
C GLN A 83 7.51 6.44 -14.07
N ASN A 84 8.07 6.48 -15.27
CA ASN A 84 9.43 6.04 -15.52
C ASN A 84 10.07 6.95 -16.55
N HIS A 85 11.29 7.36 -16.27
CA HIS A 85 12.10 8.23 -17.11
C HIS A 85 13.49 7.63 -17.23
N HIS A 86 13.90 7.33 -18.46
CA HIS A 86 15.21 6.79 -18.74
C HIS A 86 15.92 7.61 -19.82
N LEU A 87 17.12 8.08 -19.47
CA LEU A 87 18.01 8.74 -20.42
C LEU A 87 19.28 7.89 -20.54
N SER A 88 19.59 7.48 -21.75
CA SER A 88 20.83 6.79 -22.07
C SER A 88 21.53 7.46 -23.23
N ILE A 89 22.85 7.52 -23.12
CA ILE A 89 23.77 7.88 -24.18
C ILE A 89 24.68 6.69 -24.43
N SER A 90 24.94 6.41 -25.70
CA SER A 90 25.86 5.35 -26.08
C SER A 90 26.62 5.76 -27.33
N GLY A 91 27.82 5.24 -27.45
CA GLY A 91 28.69 5.56 -28.57
C GLY A 91 29.78 4.53 -28.75
N ARG A 92 30.35 4.50 -29.95
CA ARG A 92 31.54 3.70 -30.26
C ARG A 92 32.53 4.56 -31.04
N SER A 93 33.75 4.69 -30.53
CA SER A 93 34.84 5.38 -31.20
C SER A 93 35.45 4.51 -32.28
N LYS A 94 36.14 5.17 -33.23
CA LYS A 94 36.90 4.48 -34.26
C LYS A 94 38.12 3.74 -33.68
N GLU A 95 38.64 4.19 -32.53
CA GLU A 95 39.72 3.52 -31.81
C GLU A 95 39.27 2.28 -31.01
N GLY A 96 38.02 1.84 -31.15
CA GLY A 96 37.55 0.58 -30.54
C GLY A 96 37.03 0.70 -29.10
N ILE A 97 36.78 1.92 -28.62
CA ILE A 97 36.10 2.16 -27.34
C ILE A 97 34.59 2.21 -27.59
N SER A 98 33.81 1.47 -26.82
CA SER A 98 32.36 1.56 -26.76
C SER A 98 31.93 1.89 -25.35
N TYR A 99 30.93 2.75 -25.20
CA TYR A 99 30.41 3.13 -23.89
C TYR A 99 28.89 3.25 -23.93
N VAL A 100 28.28 3.01 -22.77
CA VAL A 100 26.88 3.28 -22.47
C VAL A 100 26.84 3.94 -21.10
N PHE A 101 26.19 5.09 -21.01
CA PHE A 101 25.87 5.73 -19.75
C PHE A 101 24.37 5.96 -19.72
N GLY A 102 23.72 5.56 -18.64
CA GLY A 102 22.28 5.68 -18.48
C GLY A 102 21.91 6.10 -17.08
N VAL A 103 20.91 6.97 -16.98
CA VAL A 103 20.26 7.35 -15.73
C VAL A 103 18.77 7.02 -15.83
N GLY A 104 18.18 6.60 -14.72
CA GLY A 104 16.78 6.23 -14.66
C GLY A 104 16.14 6.72 -13.36
N TYR A 105 14.92 7.21 -13.48
CA TYR A 105 14.04 7.54 -12.36
C TYR A 105 12.72 6.81 -12.57
N GLN A 106 12.30 6.03 -11.59
CA GLN A 106 11.01 5.36 -11.53
C GLN A 106 10.32 5.81 -10.25
N ALA A 107 9.07 6.21 -10.34
CA ALA A 107 8.23 6.56 -9.20
C ALA A 107 6.90 5.83 -9.32
N GLU A 108 6.40 5.33 -8.21
CA GLU A 108 5.08 4.73 -8.14
C GLU A 108 4.43 5.11 -6.81
N GLU A 109 3.23 5.66 -6.89
CA GLU A 109 2.31 5.81 -5.77
C GLU A 109 1.33 4.64 -5.77
N GLY A 110 1.17 4.03 -4.61
CA GLY A 110 0.26 2.92 -4.37
C GLY A 110 -1.20 3.35 -4.29
N LEU A 111 -2.04 2.39 -3.94
CA LEU A 111 -3.49 2.60 -3.85
C LEU A 111 -3.93 3.04 -2.45
N ILE A 112 -3.05 2.95 -1.46
CA ILE A 112 -3.29 3.48 -0.12
C ILE A 112 -2.42 4.72 0.07
N ASP A 113 -2.94 5.71 0.77
CA ASP A 113 -2.14 6.89 1.11
C ASP A 113 -0.89 6.51 1.92
N LYS A 114 0.20 7.22 1.64
CA LYS A 114 1.55 6.86 2.09
C LYS A 114 1.99 5.45 1.69
N GLU A 115 1.59 4.96 0.53
CA GLU A 115 2.24 3.82 -0.11
C GLU A 115 2.98 4.34 -1.34
N SER A 116 4.31 4.23 -1.38
CA SER A 116 5.07 4.69 -2.55
C SER A 116 6.44 4.02 -2.69
N ILE A 117 6.96 4.03 -3.92
CA ILE A 117 8.32 3.60 -4.24
C ILE A 117 8.97 4.52 -5.27
N ASP A 118 10.10 5.10 -4.90
CA ASP A 118 10.99 5.87 -5.75
C ASP A 118 12.28 5.09 -5.97
N LYS A 119 12.70 4.97 -7.22
CA LYS A 119 13.94 4.30 -7.60
C LYS A 119 14.76 5.15 -8.55
N TYR A 120 15.96 5.50 -8.11
CA TYR A 120 16.97 6.17 -8.88
C TYR A 120 18.02 5.15 -9.29
N SER A 121 18.43 5.17 -10.56
CA SER A 121 19.44 4.27 -11.09
C SER A 121 20.44 4.98 -11.98
N VAL A 122 21.70 4.58 -11.89
CA VAL A 122 22.77 5.03 -12.76
C VAL A 122 23.51 3.79 -13.24
N LYS A 123 23.72 3.70 -14.55
CA LYS A 123 24.41 2.58 -15.21
C LYS A 123 25.52 3.12 -16.09
N GLY A 124 26.72 2.61 -15.88
CA GLY A 124 27.87 2.85 -16.74
C GLY A 124 28.36 1.53 -17.31
N ASN A 125 28.67 1.50 -18.59
CA ASN A 125 29.33 0.40 -19.25
C ASN A 125 30.39 0.97 -20.19
N ILE A 126 31.59 0.42 -20.15
CA ILE A 126 32.65 0.75 -21.09
C ILE A 126 33.35 -0.54 -21.51
N ASN A 127 33.56 -0.71 -22.81
CA ASN A 127 34.38 -1.78 -23.36
C ASN A 127 35.38 -1.18 -24.33
N HIS A 128 36.64 -1.57 -24.21
CA HIS A 128 37.73 -1.07 -25.02
C HIS A 128 38.48 -2.23 -25.68
N GLN A 129 38.46 -2.25 -27.01
CA GLN A 129 39.32 -3.11 -27.81
C GLN A 129 40.71 -2.48 -27.93
N ILE A 130 41.58 -2.75 -26.95
CA ILE A 130 42.92 -2.17 -26.87
C ILE A 130 43.79 -2.59 -28.07
N SER A 131 43.66 -3.84 -28.52
CA SER A 131 44.32 -4.38 -29.71
C SER A 131 43.59 -5.63 -30.21
N ALA A 132 44.03 -6.25 -31.31
CA ALA A 132 43.48 -7.53 -31.76
C ALA A 132 43.59 -8.66 -30.71
N LYS A 133 44.53 -8.55 -29.76
CA LYS A 133 44.77 -9.55 -28.70
C LYS A 133 44.20 -9.17 -27.33
N TRP A 134 43.90 -7.90 -27.08
CA TRP A 134 43.51 -7.42 -25.76
C TRP A 134 42.21 -6.65 -25.80
N GLN A 135 41.31 -6.99 -24.90
CA GLN A 135 40.06 -6.28 -24.67
C GLN A 135 39.83 -6.15 -23.16
N ALA A 136 39.37 -4.99 -22.72
CA ALA A 136 38.98 -4.77 -21.34
C ALA A 136 37.61 -4.13 -21.29
N GLY A 137 36.88 -4.34 -20.20
CA GLY A 137 35.64 -3.62 -19.98
C GLY A 137 35.27 -3.53 -18.51
N ALA A 138 34.44 -2.54 -18.21
CA ALA A 138 33.91 -2.31 -16.89
C ALA A 138 32.41 -1.98 -16.99
N ASN A 139 31.64 -2.49 -16.05
CA ASN A 139 30.25 -2.14 -15.85
C ASN A 139 30.03 -1.77 -14.39
N VAL A 140 29.32 -0.68 -14.16
CA VAL A 140 28.93 -0.23 -12.83
C VAL A 140 27.46 0.09 -12.86
N ASN A 141 26.71 -0.42 -11.89
CA ASN A 141 25.31 -0.07 -11.67
C ASN A 141 25.18 0.42 -10.24
N PHE A 142 24.57 1.58 -10.08
CA PHE A 142 24.16 2.13 -8.81
C PHE A 142 22.64 2.21 -8.82
N SER A 143 22.01 1.89 -7.69
CA SER A 143 20.61 2.22 -7.46
C SER A 143 20.35 2.62 -6.02
N LEU A 144 19.46 3.60 -5.87
CA LEU A 144 18.85 4.01 -4.62
C LEU A 144 17.35 3.76 -4.76
N THR A 145 16.79 2.93 -3.88
CA THR A 145 15.35 2.72 -3.77
C THR A 145 14.89 3.27 -2.43
N GLN A 146 13.92 4.17 -2.46
CA GLN A 146 13.19 4.68 -1.30
C GLN A 146 11.77 4.16 -1.40
N GLN A 147 11.28 3.55 -0.35
CA GLN A 147 9.96 2.95 -0.31
C GLN A 147 9.29 3.34 0.98
N GLU A 148 8.04 3.72 0.91
CA GLU A 148 7.16 3.95 2.05
C GLU A 148 6.03 2.93 1.94
N MET A 149 5.94 2.03 2.92
CA MET A 149 5.00 0.91 2.90
C MET A 149 3.60 1.31 3.36
N GLY A 150 3.46 2.45 4.03
CA GLY A 150 2.19 2.92 4.57
C GLY A 150 1.68 2.04 5.71
N SER A 151 0.35 2.00 5.88
CA SER A 151 -0.25 1.14 6.89
C SER A 151 -0.47 -0.28 6.36
N SER A 152 0.13 -1.25 7.03
CA SER A 152 -0.11 -2.67 6.78
C SER A 152 -1.47 -3.18 7.27
N ILE A 153 -2.20 -2.39 8.07
CA ILE A 153 -3.45 -2.81 8.72
C ILE A 153 -4.67 -1.98 8.33
N ALA A 154 -4.50 -0.82 7.69
CA ALA A 154 -5.62 0.05 7.33
C ALA A 154 -6.69 -0.67 6.50
N MET A 155 -6.28 -1.40 5.46
CA MET A 155 -7.23 -2.15 4.64
C MET A 155 -7.91 -3.28 5.43
N GLN A 156 -7.20 -3.92 6.35
CA GLN A 156 -7.78 -4.94 7.22
C GLN A 156 -8.86 -4.36 8.14
N GLU A 157 -8.64 -3.17 8.71
CA GLU A 157 -9.64 -2.48 9.52
C GLU A 157 -10.81 -1.97 8.68
N ALA A 158 -10.59 -1.54 7.43
CA ALA A 158 -11.67 -1.22 6.49
C ALA A 158 -12.62 -2.41 6.27
N PHE A 159 -12.09 -3.63 6.12
CA PHE A 159 -12.89 -4.86 6.02
C PHE A 159 -13.65 -5.24 7.30
N ARG A 160 -13.24 -4.72 8.46
CA ARG A 160 -13.89 -5.00 9.75
C ARG A 160 -14.99 -3.99 10.08
N LEU A 161 -14.95 -2.83 9.46
CA LEU A 161 -15.92 -1.77 9.71
C LEU A 161 -17.18 -2.00 8.87
N ASN A 162 -18.33 -1.83 9.51
CA ASN A 162 -19.60 -1.92 8.82
C ASN A 162 -19.96 -0.58 8.15
N PRO A 163 -20.76 -0.58 7.07
CA PRO A 163 -21.05 0.62 6.30
C PRO A 163 -21.89 1.66 7.06
N LEU A 164 -22.49 1.33 8.21
CA LEU A 164 -23.26 2.30 9.02
C LEU A 164 -22.37 3.08 10.01
N LEU A 165 -21.08 2.72 10.13
CA LEU A 165 -20.13 3.45 10.97
C LEU A 165 -19.54 4.63 10.20
N SER A 166 -19.72 5.83 10.73
CA SER A 166 -19.09 7.05 10.20
C SER A 166 -17.61 7.12 10.60
N PRO A 167 -16.71 7.51 9.67
CA PRO A 167 -15.34 7.84 10.02
C PRO A 167 -15.21 9.13 10.83
N TYR A 168 -16.25 9.95 10.88
CA TYR A 168 -16.26 11.27 11.50
C TYR A 168 -17.12 11.35 12.75
N ASP A 169 -16.75 12.24 13.67
CA ASP A 169 -17.57 12.71 14.79
C ASP A 169 -18.61 13.76 14.35
N GLU A 170 -19.35 14.32 15.30
CA GLU A 170 -20.40 15.32 15.06
C GLU A 170 -19.86 16.64 14.53
N GLU A 171 -18.58 16.94 14.80
CA GLU A 171 -17.85 18.10 14.33
C GLU A 171 -17.16 17.89 12.97
N GLY A 172 -17.21 16.68 12.43
CA GLY A 172 -16.61 16.31 11.14
C GLY A 172 -15.13 15.92 11.21
N ASN A 173 -14.55 15.75 12.40
CA ASN A 173 -13.19 15.25 12.58
C ASN A 173 -13.16 13.73 12.57
N LEU A 174 -12.02 13.13 12.17
CA LEU A 174 -11.88 11.69 12.20
C LEU A 174 -11.99 11.13 13.62
N TYR A 175 -12.93 10.20 13.83
CA TYR A 175 -13.15 9.57 15.12
C TYR A 175 -12.30 8.30 15.26
N PRO A 176 -11.52 8.13 16.35
CA PRO A 176 -10.62 6.98 16.52
C PRO A 176 -11.27 5.61 16.47
N GLN A 177 -12.48 5.44 17.02
CA GLN A 177 -13.18 4.15 17.08
C GLN A 177 -14.64 4.29 16.61
N PRO A 178 -14.88 4.28 15.29
CA PRO A 178 -16.22 4.45 14.72
C PRO A 178 -17.28 3.52 15.32
N GLY A 179 -16.90 2.30 15.69
CA GLY A 179 -17.78 1.28 16.28
C GLY A 179 -18.10 1.48 17.76
N LYS A 180 -17.52 2.47 18.43
CA LYS A 180 -17.75 2.85 19.84
C LYS A 180 -18.05 4.33 19.99
N PHE A 181 -18.84 4.88 19.07
CA PHE A 181 -19.12 6.30 19.03
C PHE A 181 -19.92 6.78 20.26
N ILE A 182 -19.43 7.85 20.87
CA ILE A 182 -20.06 8.58 21.97
C ILE A 182 -20.43 9.96 21.43
N ASN A 183 -21.70 10.33 21.52
CA ASN A 183 -22.19 11.62 21.04
C ASN A 183 -21.73 12.78 21.96
N SER A 184 -21.97 14.02 21.55
CA SER A 184 -21.66 15.22 22.35
C SER A 184 -22.33 15.24 23.73
N GLU A 185 -23.44 14.52 23.91
CA GLU A 185 -24.14 14.36 25.19
C GLU A 185 -23.52 13.30 26.12
N GLY A 186 -22.46 12.61 25.68
CA GLY A 186 -21.80 11.55 26.45
C GLY A 186 -22.52 10.20 26.43
N LYS A 187 -23.58 10.04 25.61
CA LYS A 187 -24.28 8.77 25.40
C LYS A 187 -23.53 7.94 24.36
N GLN A 188 -23.30 6.66 24.67
CA GLN A 188 -22.83 5.70 23.68
C GLN A 188 -23.98 5.38 22.70
N VAL A 189 -23.83 5.83 21.47
CA VAL A 189 -24.83 5.67 20.40
C VAL A 189 -24.45 4.58 19.40
N THR A 190 -23.22 4.06 19.49
CA THR A 190 -22.78 2.86 18.76
C THR A 190 -21.85 2.01 19.63
N ASN A 191 -22.01 0.69 19.59
CA ASN A 191 -21.20 -0.29 20.31
C ASN A 191 -21.15 -1.63 19.54
N LYS A 192 -20.44 -1.67 18.41
CA LYS A 192 -20.30 -2.87 17.56
C LYS A 192 -18.87 -3.42 17.51
N THR A 193 -17.86 -2.57 17.47
CA THR A 193 -16.46 -2.99 17.33
C THR A 193 -15.51 -1.99 17.97
N SER A 194 -14.34 -2.47 18.40
CA SER A 194 -13.24 -1.61 18.84
C SER A 194 -12.25 -1.27 17.72
N THR A 195 -12.55 -1.66 16.47
CA THR A 195 -11.72 -1.35 15.30
C THR A 195 -11.38 0.13 15.23
N TYR A 196 -10.10 0.39 15.05
CA TYR A 196 -9.57 1.74 14.89
C TYR A 196 -9.86 2.26 13.48
N ASN A 197 -10.00 3.59 13.36
CA ASN A 197 -10.27 4.22 12.08
C ASN A 197 -9.07 4.09 11.13
N PRO A 198 -9.24 3.42 9.96
CA PRO A 198 -8.14 3.18 9.04
C PRO A 198 -7.57 4.48 8.43
N LEU A 199 -8.35 5.55 8.34
CA LEU A 199 -7.87 6.85 7.85
C LEU A 199 -6.90 7.49 8.85
N LEU A 200 -7.19 7.37 10.15
CA LEU A 200 -6.27 7.80 11.20
C LEU A 200 -5.04 6.91 11.26
N GLU A 201 -5.20 5.62 11.06
CA GLU A 201 -4.09 4.67 11.00
C GLU A 201 -3.11 5.06 9.88
N ILE A 202 -3.60 5.28 8.65
CA ILE A 202 -2.80 5.76 7.52
C ILE A 202 -2.09 7.08 7.86
N ALA A 203 -2.84 8.06 8.38
CA ALA A 203 -2.31 9.36 8.75
C ALA A 203 -1.21 9.29 9.82
N ASN A 204 -1.25 8.29 10.71
CA ASN A 204 -0.33 8.14 11.83
C ASN A 204 0.75 7.05 11.64
N SER A 205 0.69 6.27 10.55
CA SER A 205 1.69 5.25 10.21
C SER A 205 2.72 5.77 9.19
N SER A 206 3.96 5.28 9.31
CA SER A 206 5.02 5.38 8.30
C SER A 206 6.03 4.24 8.49
N ASP A 207 6.40 3.56 7.41
CA ASP A 207 7.46 2.55 7.33
C ASP A 207 8.32 2.85 6.10
N GLU A 208 9.34 3.68 6.33
CA GLU A 208 10.31 4.10 5.34
C GLU A 208 11.45 3.09 5.23
N ARG A 209 11.73 2.65 4.01
CA ARG A 209 12.82 1.75 3.66
C ARG A 209 13.71 2.40 2.62
N ARG A 210 15.01 2.37 2.88
CA ARG A 210 16.02 2.93 1.99
C ARG A 210 17.08 1.90 1.67
N ASN A 211 17.14 1.54 0.39
CA ASN A 211 18.05 0.54 -0.14
C ASN A 211 19.07 1.17 -1.09
N TYR A 212 20.34 0.94 -0.82
CA TYR A 212 21.43 1.27 -1.72
C TYR A 212 22.02 -0.01 -2.28
N SER A 213 22.21 -0.06 -3.59
CA SER A 213 22.87 -1.18 -4.26
C SER A 213 23.91 -0.66 -5.25
N ILE A 214 25.13 -1.17 -5.13
CA ILE A 214 26.24 -0.91 -6.04
C ILE A 214 26.75 -2.25 -6.55
N LEU A 215 26.79 -2.40 -7.87
CA LEU A 215 27.30 -3.58 -8.55
C LEU A 215 28.33 -3.16 -9.58
N GLY A 216 29.58 -3.52 -9.35
CA GLY A 216 30.70 -3.32 -10.27
C GLY A 216 31.19 -4.64 -10.85
N ASN A 217 31.53 -4.64 -12.12
CA ASN A 217 32.17 -5.76 -12.80
C ASN A 217 33.26 -5.23 -13.73
N PHE A 218 34.47 -5.75 -13.60
CA PHE A 218 35.60 -5.46 -14.48
C PHE A 218 36.08 -6.76 -15.11
N TYR A 219 36.43 -6.74 -16.39
CA TYR A 219 37.05 -7.87 -17.05
C TYR A 219 38.21 -7.47 -17.95
N LEU A 220 39.14 -8.40 -18.09
CA LEU A 220 40.25 -8.35 -19.03
C LEU A 220 40.25 -9.65 -19.83
N GLU A 221 40.26 -9.53 -21.14
CA GLU A 221 40.25 -10.63 -22.09
C GLU A 221 41.51 -10.58 -22.96
N PHE A 222 42.21 -11.72 -23.04
CA PHE A 222 43.41 -11.92 -23.82
C PHE A 222 43.19 -13.03 -24.86
N LYS A 223 43.45 -12.72 -26.13
CA LYS A 223 43.36 -13.63 -27.27
C LYS A 223 44.76 -13.93 -27.82
N PRO A 224 45.45 -14.96 -27.31
CA PRO A 224 46.77 -15.33 -27.82
C PRO A 224 46.73 -15.77 -29.28
N ILE A 225 45.66 -16.49 -29.68
CA ILE A 225 45.35 -16.92 -31.04
C ILE A 225 43.86 -16.69 -31.33
N GLN A 226 43.45 -16.64 -32.61
CA GLN A 226 42.07 -16.30 -33.01
C GLN A 226 40.99 -17.20 -32.39
N ASN A 227 41.33 -18.47 -32.09
CA ASN A 227 40.38 -19.47 -31.60
C ASN A 227 40.47 -19.71 -30.07
N LEU A 228 41.21 -18.88 -29.33
CA LEU A 228 41.35 -19.02 -27.88
C LEU A 228 41.26 -17.65 -27.21
N ALA A 229 40.32 -17.49 -26.28
CA ALA A 229 40.18 -16.30 -25.44
C ALA A 229 40.29 -16.68 -23.96
N LEU A 230 41.21 -16.03 -23.25
CA LEU A 230 41.36 -16.14 -21.80
C LEU A 230 40.74 -14.89 -21.18
N LYS A 231 39.70 -15.06 -20.36
CA LYS A 231 38.98 -13.96 -19.72
C LYS A 231 39.11 -14.05 -18.20
N SER A 232 39.62 -12.98 -17.60
CA SER A 232 39.60 -12.76 -16.16
C SER A 232 38.53 -11.72 -15.81
N THR A 233 37.73 -11.99 -14.79
CA THR A 233 36.61 -11.13 -14.38
C THR A 233 36.64 -10.91 -12.87
N LEU A 234 36.48 -9.67 -12.43
CA LEU A 234 36.38 -9.25 -11.04
C LEU A 234 35.04 -8.55 -10.85
N ALA A 235 34.17 -9.13 -10.02
CA ALA A 235 32.89 -8.54 -9.66
C ALA A 235 32.88 -8.13 -8.17
N TYR A 236 32.30 -6.98 -7.87
CA TYR A 236 32.10 -6.48 -6.52
C TYR A 236 30.67 -5.97 -6.37
N GLY A 237 30.03 -6.32 -5.26
CA GLY A 237 28.68 -5.87 -4.92
C GLY A 237 28.60 -5.40 -3.48
N ALA A 238 27.94 -4.26 -3.28
CA ALA A 238 27.63 -3.72 -1.96
C ALA A 238 26.15 -3.38 -1.88
N PHE A 239 25.52 -3.78 -0.77
CA PHE A 239 24.10 -3.54 -0.50
C PHE A 239 23.95 -3.01 0.92
N ASN A 240 23.16 -1.96 1.09
CA ASN A 240 22.83 -1.42 2.40
C ASN A 240 21.34 -1.14 2.47
N ASN A 241 20.69 -1.67 3.50
CA ASN A 241 19.27 -1.45 3.78
C ASN A 241 19.12 -0.71 5.11
N ARG A 242 18.28 0.31 5.13
CA ARG A 242 17.83 0.98 6.35
C ARG A 242 16.32 0.97 6.37
N THR A 243 15.75 0.48 7.46
CA THR A 243 14.31 0.54 7.74
C THR A 243 14.08 1.49 8.91
N GLY A 244 13.05 2.32 8.83
CA GLY A 244 12.58 3.18 9.91
C GLY A 244 11.06 3.12 9.96
N SER A 245 10.51 2.77 11.13
CA SER A 245 9.07 2.70 11.35
C SER A 245 8.63 3.71 12.40
N LEU A 246 7.55 4.41 12.14
CA LEU A 246 6.86 5.31 13.06
C LEU A 246 5.39 4.90 13.17
N LEU A 247 4.94 4.73 14.41
CA LEU A 247 3.54 4.58 14.76
C LEU A 247 3.17 5.75 15.69
N GLY A 248 2.24 6.59 15.26
CA GLY A 248 1.78 7.73 16.05
C GLY A 248 1.16 7.32 17.39
N SER A 249 1.17 8.22 18.36
CA SER A 249 0.75 7.95 19.75
C SER A 249 -0.73 7.60 19.92
N SER A 250 -1.55 7.78 18.88
CA SER A 250 -2.98 7.45 18.86
C SER A 250 -3.28 6.04 18.37
N ASN A 251 -2.30 5.28 17.88
CA ASN A 251 -2.51 3.91 17.38
C ASN A 251 -2.67 2.89 18.52
N GLN A 252 -3.70 2.05 18.41
CA GLN A 252 -4.07 1.04 19.43
C GLN A 252 -3.05 -0.09 19.61
N TYR A 253 -2.13 -0.25 18.67
CA TYR A 253 -1.17 -1.36 18.64
C TYR A 253 0.18 -1.02 19.28
N ARG A 254 0.31 0.13 19.98
CA ARG A 254 1.52 0.42 20.76
C ARG A 254 1.52 -0.42 22.03
N THR A 255 2.16 -1.58 21.98
CA THR A 255 2.63 -2.27 23.19
C THR A 255 3.68 -1.39 23.86
N GLU A 256 3.41 -0.96 25.09
CA GLU A 256 4.42 -0.39 25.99
C GLU A 256 5.56 -1.40 26.28
#